data_AF-A0A955CKN6-F1
#
_entry.id   AF-A0A955CKN6-F1
#
_cell.length_a   1.000
_cell.length_b   1.000
_cell.length_c   1.000
_cell.angle_alpha   90.00
_cell.angle_beta   90.00
_cell.angle_gamma   90.00
#
_symmetry.space_group_name_H-M   'P 1'
#
loop_
_entity.id
_entity.type
_entity.pdbx_description
1 polymer ?
#
loop_
_entity_poly.entity_id
_entity_poly.type
_entity_poly.pdbx_seq_one_letter_code
_entity_poly.pdbx_strand_id
1 'polypeptide(L)'
;MAQVQKTREQKVREDRARVEAEGFWIYNDIPRAFEQAKSTGKPMLVVLRCLPCEECVKLDDEVMDQDPIVRPLLEKFVCVRQVATNGLDLTLFQFDTDQSFAVFMLNADKTIYGRFGTRSHRTDWLGDVSLPGLAQALEGALELHANYPANQSALADKQGGPWEVDRPELFPNLKEKYTDRLNYDGNVVQSCIHCHQIGDARREFYRQANKPIPDKILFPTPHPKSIGLVLDPDQKATVKSVTPDSIAARAGFQAGDTIDTLNGQPLLSIADVQWVLDQVAPEGGTVAVSGAREQAPLKLTVTLPDGWRRSGDISWRVSTWGLRRMALGGLVLEELPRDERKQQKIAPDAMALRVKRVGQYGPHATAKKAGFEEGDIITAFDGHDNLMTESEVLIYGVTKRNVDDQVPVTILRDGMSKELIMPMQL
;
A
#
# COMPACT_ATOMS: atom_id res chain seq x y z
N MET A 1 14.73 -18.56 -31.53
CA MET A 1 14.29 -19.61 -30.58
C MET A 1 13.39 -18.94 -29.56
N ALA A 2 12.14 -19.42 -29.37
CA ALA A 2 11.26 -18.86 -28.36
C ALA A 2 11.85 -19.17 -26.97
N GLN A 3 12.08 -18.14 -26.16
CA GLN A 3 12.59 -18.31 -24.80
C GLN A 3 11.51 -19.02 -23.98
N VAL A 4 11.80 -20.23 -23.47
CA VAL A 4 10.85 -20.98 -22.65
C VAL A 4 10.53 -20.16 -21.40
N GLN A 5 9.26 -19.82 -21.21
CA GLN A 5 8.82 -19.03 -20.06
C GLN A 5 8.93 -19.86 -18.79
N LYS A 6 9.81 -19.45 -17.87
CA LYS A 6 10.01 -20.12 -16.58
C LYS A 6 8.74 -20.08 -15.73
N THR A 7 8.43 -21.19 -15.05
CA THR A 7 7.35 -21.23 -14.06
C THR A 7 7.69 -20.35 -12.85
N ARG A 8 6.67 -19.93 -12.10
CA ARG A 8 6.89 -19.15 -10.86
C ARG A 8 7.77 -19.90 -9.87
N GLU A 9 7.58 -21.21 -9.74
CA GLU A 9 8.39 -22.04 -8.84
C GLU A 9 9.87 -22.06 -9.26
N GLN A 10 10.14 -22.21 -10.57
CA GLN A 10 11.52 -22.14 -11.09
C GLN A 10 12.14 -20.79 -10.75
N LYS A 11 11.43 -19.68 -10.98
CA LYS A 11 11.91 -18.32 -10.64
C LYS A 11 12.26 -18.19 -9.15
N VAL A 12 11.41 -18.69 -8.25
CA VAL A 12 11.65 -18.62 -6.79
C VAL A 12 12.88 -19.43 -6.37
N ARG A 13 13.02 -20.66 -6.89
CA ARG A 13 14.14 -21.54 -6.53
C ARG A 13 15.47 -21.03 -7.09
N GLU A 14 15.47 -20.55 -8.32
CA GLU A 14 16.65 -19.97 -8.96
C GLU A 14 17.09 -18.66 -8.29
N ASP A 15 16.13 -17.79 -7.91
CA ASP A 15 16.41 -16.57 -7.16
C ASP A 15 17.13 -16.87 -5.84
N ARG A 16 16.60 -17.82 -5.06
CA ARG A 16 17.26 -18.28 -3.83
C ARG A 16 18.67 -18.80 -4.09
N ALA A 17 18.83 -19.72 -5.04
CA ALA A 17 20.12 -20.33 -5.34
C ALA A 17 21.15 -19.29 -5.78
N ARG A 18 20.74 -18.31 -6.61
CA ARG A 18 21.59 -17.21 -7.06
C ARG A 18 22.05 -16.34 -5.88
N VAL A 19 21.09 -15.84 -5.09
CA VAL A 19 21.38 -14.90 -4.00
C VAL A 19 22.22 -15.56 -2.90
N GLU A 20 21.92 -16.81 -2.54
CA GLU A 20 22.73 -17.57 -1.58
C GLU A 20 24.15 -17.83 -2.09
N ALA A 21 24.35 -18.05 -3.40
CA ALA A 21 25.67 -18.25 -3.99
C ALA A 21 26.51 -16.97 -4.07
N GLU A 22 25.88 -15.82 -4.35
CA GLU A 22 26.54 -14.51 -4.34
C GLU A 22 26.96 -14.08 -2.92
N GLY A 23 26.16 -14.44 -1.91
CA GLY A 23 26.48 -14.26 -0.49
C GLY A 23 26.45 -12.82 0.03
N PHE A 24 26.07 -11.85 -0.81
CA PHE A 24 25.96 -10.45 -0.38
C PHE A 24 24.68 -10.17 0.44
N TRP A 25 23.55 -10.73 0.00
CA TRP A 25 22.27 -10.58 0.68
C TRP A 25 21.98 -11.78 1.59
N ILE A 26 21.53 -11.52 2.81
CA ILE A 26 20.97 -12.54 3.68
C ILE A 26 19.56 -12.88 3.18
N TYR A 27 19.32 -14.14 2.82
CA TYR A 27 18.08 -14.56 2.17
C TYR A 27 17.05 -15.10 3.18
N ASN A 28 15.92 -14.41 3.35
CA ASN A 28 14.81 -14.80 4.25
C ASN A 28 15.22 -15.11 5.70
N ASP A 29 16.28 -14.48 6.22
CA ASP A 29 16.80 -14.74 7.56
C ASP A 29 17.09 -13.42 8.31
N ILE A 30 16.00 -12.73 8.65
CA ILE A 30 16.03 -11.49 9.45
C ILE A 30 16.71 -11.71 10.82
N PRO A 31 16.47 -12.82 11.57
CA PRO A 31 17.17 -13.06 12.83
C PRO A 31 18.70 -13.07 12.70
N ARG A 32 19.25 -13.80 11.71
CA ARG A 32 20.69 -13.79 11.42
C ARG A 32 21.19 -12.40 11.06
N ALA A 33 20.40 -11.62 10.33
CA ALA A 33 20.78 -10.26 9.97
C ALA A 33 20.87 -9.34 11.18
N PHE A 34 19.97 -9.48 12.17
CA PHE A 34 20.10 -8.77 13.45
C PHE A 34 21.37 -9.15 14.20
N GLU A 35 21.71 -10.44 14.26
CA GLU A 35 22.96 -10.91 14.89
C GLU A 35 24.19 -10.33 14.20
N GLN A 36 24.21 -10.33 12.87
CA GLN A 36 25.30 -9.76 12.08
C GLN A 36 25.38 -8.23 12.22
N ALA A 37 24.26 -7.53 12.27
CA ALA A 37 24.24 -6.08 12.49
C ALA A 37 24.79 -5.72 13.88
N LYS A 38 24.42 -6.49 14.92
CA LYS A 38 24.97 -6.33 16.28
C LYS A 38 26.49 -6.56 16.32
N SER A 39 26.98 -7.61 15.65
CA SER A 39 28.41 -7.96 15.70
C SER A 39 29.28 -7.01 14.87
N THR A 40 28.76 -6.49 13.76
CA THR A 40 29.51 -5.58 12.87
C THR A 40 29.34 -4.11 13.21
N GLY A 41 28.31 -3.76 13.99
CA GLY A 41 27.93 -2.38 14.25
C GLY A 41 27.34 -1.66 13.04
N LYS A 42 27.02 -2.37 11.94
CA LYS A 42 26.40 -1.78 10.75
C LYS A 42 24.88 -1.66 10.93
N PRO A 43 24.22 -0.67 10.30
CA PRO A 43 22.76 -0.66 10.17
C PRO A 43 22.29 -1.80 9.26
N MET A 44 21.01 -2.14 9.34
CA MET A 44 20.35 -3.12 8.49
C MET A 44 19.59 -2.45 7.35
N LEU A 45 19.57 -3.12 6.21
CA LEU A 45 18.71 -2.82 5.08
C LEU A 45 17.86 -4.06 4.79
N VAL A 46 16.56 -3.99 5.03
CA VAL A 46 15.62 -5.10 4.75
C VAL A 46 14.79 -4.74 3.54
N VAL A 47 14.92 -5.52 2.46
CA VAL A 47 14.14 -5.39 1.23
C VAL A 47 13.07 -6.49 1.23
N LEU A 48 11.81 -6.08 1.35
CA LEU A 48 10.62 -6.94 1.21
C LEU A 48 10.21 -6.98 -0.26
N ARG A 49 10.17 -8.17 -0.87
CA ARG A 49 9.90 -8.31 -2.32
C ARG A 49 9.18 -9.60 -2.70
N CYS A 50 8.06 -9.52 -3.42
CA CYS A 50 7.40 -10.72 -3.94
C CYS A 50 8.11 -11.29 -5.19
N LEU A 51 8.11 -12.61 -5.37
CA LEU A 51 8.68 -13.28 -6.54
C LEU A 51 7.62 -13.94 -7.43
N PRO A 52 7.61 -13.70 -8.76
CA PRO A 52 8.32 -12.63 -9.46
C PRO A 52 7.72 -11.26 -9.16
N CYS A 53 8.54 -10.22 -9.16
CA CYS A 53 8.08 -8.83 -9.10
C CYS A 53 8.10 -8.25 -10.52
N GLU A 54 6.97 -8.35 -11.23
CA GLU A 54 6.86 -7.75 -12.58
C GLU A 54 6.59 -6.24 -12.51
N GLU A 55 6.09 -5.77 -11.35
CA GLU A 55 5.62 -4.41 -11.13
C GLU A 55 6.62 -3.52 -10.37
N CYS A 56 7.85 -4.00 -10.03
CA CYS A 56 8.96 -3.16 -9.50
C CYS A 56 10.36 -3.54 -10.08
N VAL A 57 10.44 -3.96 -11.35
CA VAL A 57 11.67 -4.50 -11.98
C VAL A 57 12.87 -3.53 -11.94
N LYS A 58 12.63 -2.21 -11.94
CA LYS A 58 13.71 -1.19 -11.96
C LYS A 58 14.41 -0.96 -10.62
N LEU A 59 13.89 -1.51 -9.53
CA LEU A 59 14.51 -1.47 -8.20
C LEU A 59 14.73 -2.90 -7.68
N ASP A 60 14.89 -3.88 -8.57
CA ASP A 60 15.39 -5.18 -8.13
C ASP A 60 16.80 -5.07 -7.62
N ASP A 61 17.15 -5.97 -6.71
CA ASP A 61 18.47 -6.08 -6.13
C ASP A 61 19.51 -6.24 -7.24
N GLU A 62 19.18 -6.95 -8.33
CA GLU A 62 20.05 -7.03 -9.52
C GLU A 62 20.34 -5.66 -10.15
N VAL A 63 19.36 -4.75 -10.16
CA VAL A 63 19.54 -3.37 -10.65
C VAL A 63 20.30 -2.54 -9.63
N MET A 64 19.99 -2.69 -8.34
CA MET A 64 20.67 -1.96 -7.26
C MET A 64 22.14 -2.38 -7.11
N ASP A 65 22.45 -3.66 -7.32
CA ASP A 65 23.79 -4.24 -7.21
C ASP A 65 24.69 -3.83 -8.39
N GLN A 66 24.11 -3.43 -9.51
CA GLN A 66 24.82 -2.93 -10.70
C GLN A 66 24.93 -1.41 -10.74
N ASP A 67 24.19 -0.69 -9.90
CA ASP A 67 24.20 0.77 -9.90
C ASP A 67 25.45 1.31 -9.18
N PRO A 68 26.25 2.18 -9.83
CA PRO A 68 27.54 2.63 -9.30
C PRO A 68 27.44 3.55 -8.07
N ILE A 69 26.25 4.09 -7.77
CA ILE A 69 26.01 4.97 -6.62
C ILE A 69 25.41 4.15 -5.48
N VAL A 70 24.39 3.34 -5.76
CA VAL A 70 23.67 2.56 -4.75
C VAL A 70 24.54 1.43 -4.20
N ARG A 71 25.24 0.67 -5.06
CA ARG A 71 26.01 -0.50 -4.63
C ARG A 71 27.03 -0.19 -3.51
N PRO A 72 27.89 0.85 -3.60
CA PRO A 72 28.80 1.21 -2.50
C PRO A 72 28.10 1.61 -1.19
N LEU A 73 26.87 2.14 -1.27
CA LEU A 73 26.07 2.44 -0.08
C LEU A 73 25.56 1.15 0.56
N LEU A 74 25.09 0.18 -0.24
CA LEU A 74 24.63 -1.13 0.26
C LEU A 74 25.71 -1.86 1.08
N GLU A 75 26.98 -1.75 0.70
CA GLU A 75 28.10 -2.38 1.43
C GLU A 75 28.26 -1.89 2.88
N LYS A 76 27.67 -0.73 3.20
CA LYS A 76 27.65 -0.16 4.55
C LYS A 76 26.52 -0.71 5.42
N PHE A 77 25.63 -1.52 4.86
CA PHE A 77 24.52 -2.17 5.57
C PHE A 77 24.74 -3.67 5.71
N VAL A 78 24.02 -4.28 6.65
CA VAL A 78 23.68 -5.71 6.60
C VAL A 78 22.40 -5.84 5.77
N CYS A 79 22.56 -6.33 4.54
CA CYS A 79 21.50 -6.40 3.54
C CYS A 79 20.70 -7.71 3.65
N VAL A 80 19.37 -7.61 3.69
CA VAL A 80 18.44 -8.73 3.79
C VAL A 80 17.45 -8.69 2.64
N ARG A 81 17.33 -9.79 1.92
CA ARG A 81 16.30 -10.02 0.90
C ARG A 81 15.22 -10.90 1.50
N GLN A 82 14.07 -10.33 1.81
CA GLN A 82 12.91 -11.00 2.39
C GLN A 82 11.82 -11.17 1.34
N VAL A 83 11.61 -12.40 0.86
CA VAL A 83 10.76 -12.71 -0.30
C VAL A 83 9.40 -13.32 0.04
N ALA A 84 9.10 -13.43 1.33
CA ALA A 84 7.82 -13.90 1.85
C ALA A 84 7.44 -13.13 3.11
N THR A 85 6.16 -13.09 3.46
CA THR A 85 5.73 -12.48 4.73
C THR A 85 5.43 -13.51 5.81
N ASN A 86 5.58 -14.80 5.53
CA ASN A 86 5.50 -15.86 6.54
C ASN A 86 6.43 -15.53 7.72
N GLY A 87 5.89 -15.53 8.94
CA GLY A 87 6.65 -15.25 10.16
C GLY A 87 7.15 -13.80 10.30
N LEU A 88 6.77 -12.89 9.40
CA LEU A 88 7.20 -11.49 9.43
C LEU A 88 6.69 -10.80 10.71
N ASP A 89 7.58 -10.10 11.41
CA ASP A 89 7.25 -9.31 12.61
C ASP A 89 6.43 -8.07 12.21
N LEU A 90 5.10 -8.13 12.34
CA LEU A 90 4.18 -7.04 12.00
C LEU A 90 4.21 -5.89 13.02
N THR A 91 4.86 -6.08 14.17
CA THR A 91 5.12 -4.97 15.10
C THR A 91 6.24 -4.08 14.58
N LEU A 92 7.11 -4.61 13.70
CA LEU A 92 8.25 -3.91 13.13
C LEU A 92 8.03 -3.50 11.67
N PHE A 93 7.62 -4.44 10.81
CA PHE A 93 7.53 -4.25 9.37
C PHE A 93 6.12 -3.86 8.94
N GLN A 94 5.76 -2.60 9.18
CA GLN A 94 4.50 -2.00 8.73
C GLN A 94 4.71 -1.10 7.51
N PHE A 95 4.01 -1.44 6.42
CA PHE A 95 4.10 -0.80 5.11
C PHE A 95 2.76 -0.99 4.36
N ASP A 96 2.66 -0.37 3.18
CA ASP A 96 1.52 -0.58 2.28
C ASP A 96 1.56 -2.01 1.73
N THR A 97 0.69 -2.89 2.22
CA THR A 97 0.68 -4.30 1.85
C THR A 97 0.26 -4.56 0.40
N ASP A 98 -0.32 -3.57 -0.30
CA ASP A 98 -0.57 -3.65 -1.75
C ASP A 98 0.69 -3.40 -2.59
N GLN A 99 1.83 -3.08 -1.96
CA GLN A 99 3.12 -2.93 -2.63
C GLN A 99 3.85 -4.26 -2.68
N SER A 100 4.43 -4.55 -3.85
CA SER A 100 5.30 -5.72 -4.04
C SER A 100 6.77 -5.46 -3.67
N PHE A 101 7.09 -4.24 -3.25
CA PHE A 101 8.43 -3.79 -2.88
C PHE A 101 8.34 -2.78 -1.72
N ALA A 102 9.09 -3.01 -0.66
CA ALA A 102 9.28 -2.07 0.44
C ALA A 102 10.67 -2.27 1.05
N VAL A 103 11.28 -1.19 1.54
CA VAL A 103 12.62 -1.17 2.09
C VAL A 103 12.57 -0.54 3.47
N PHE A 104 13.27 -1.15 4.42
CA PHE A 104 13.44 -0.64 5.77
C PHE A 104 14.93 -0.46 6.06
N MET A 105 15.29 0.72 6.53
CA MET A 105 16.62 1.02 7.07
C MET A 105 16.49 1.14 8.58
N LEU A 106 17.24 0.34 9.34
CA LEU A 106 17.05 0.23 10.79
C LEU A 106 18.33 -0.14 11.54
N ASN A 107 18.36 0.19 12.83
CA ASN A 107 19.39 -0.25 13.76
C ASN A 107 19.18 -1.72 14.17
N ALA A 108 20.25 -2.35 14.67
CA ALA A 108 20.24 -3.70 15.19
C ALA A 108 19.38 -3.89 16.46
N ASP A 109 18.98 -2.78 17.13
CA ASP A 109 18.01 -2.76 18.22
C ASP A 109 16.54 -2.62 17.78
N LYS A 110 16.28 -2.71 16.47
CA LYS A 110 14.99 -2.52 15.79
C LYS A 110 14.54 -1.07 15.58
N THR A 111 15.30 -0.05 16.02
CA THR A 111 14.95 1.36 15.75
C THR A 111 14.95 1.65 14.25
N ILE A 112 13.82 2.09 13.69
CA ILE A 112 13.69 2.39 12.26
C ILE A 112 14.28 3.79 11.97
N TYR A 113 15.22 3.86 11.03
CA TYR A 113 15.72 5.12 10.47
C TYR A 113 14.80 5.67 9.39
N GLY A 114 14.29 4.81 8.52
CA GLY A 114 13.27 5.19 7.55
C GLY A 114 12.79 4.04 6.70
N ARG A 115 11.83 4.36 5.84
CA ARG A 115 11.22 3.47 4.86
C ARG A 115 11.51 3.97 3.45
N PHE A 116 11.47 3.09 2.46
CA PHE A 116 11.50 3.43 1.04
C PHE A 116 10.66 2.42 0.24
N GLY A 117 10.21 2.79 -0.96
CA GLY A 117 9.38 1.94 -1.81
C GLY A 117 7.90 2.27 -1.66
N THR A 118 7.33 2.92 -2.69
CA THR A 118 5.90 3.24 -2.77
C THR A 118 5.45 3.39 -4.20
N ARG A 119 4.13 3.41 -4.42
CA ARG A 119 3.51 3.82 -5.69
C ARG A 119 2.12 4.39 -5.46
N SER A 120 1.73 5.28 -6.34
CA SER A 120 0.43 5.95 -6.37
C SER A 120 -0.50 5.41 -7.47
N HIS A 121 0.02 4.52 -8.33
CA HIS A 121 -0.73 3.90 -9.41
C HIS A 121 -0.27 2.46 -9.65
N ARG A 122 -1.14 1.62 -10.22
CA ARG A 122 -0.82 0.21 -10.48
C ARG A 122 0.40 0.03 -11.38
N THR A 123 0.48 0.84 -12.45
CA THR A 123 1.44 0.68 -13.55
C THR A 123 2.40 1.86 -13.73
N ASP A 124 2.19 2.98 -13.01
CA ASP A 124 3.08 4.15 -13.10
C ASP A 124 3.80 4.34 -11.77
N TRP A 125 5.05 3.89 -11.75
CA TRP A 125 5.98 3.95 -10.62
C TRP A 125 6.96 5.14 -10.69
N LEU A 126 7.07 5.82 -11.84
CA LEU A 126 8.22 6.70 -12.13
C LEU A 126 8.10 8.00 -11.34
N GLY A 127 6.88 8.35 -10.94
CA GLY A 127 6.62 9.51 -10.10
C GLY A 127 6.89 9.30 -8.61
N ASP A 128 7.18 8.07 -8.15
CA ASP A 128 7.14 7.77 -6.71
C ASP A 128 8.41 7.09 -6.18
N VAL A 129 9.25 6.51 -7.03
CA VAL A 129 10.54 5.90 -6.64
C VAL A 129 11.61 6.01 -7.72
N SER A 130 12.88 6.10 -7.32
CA SER A 130 14.03 6.07 -8.23
C SER A 130 15.32 5.59 -7.54
N LEU A 131 16.35 5.22 -8.32
CA LEU A 131 17.67 4.89 -7.79
C LEU A 131 18.37 6.10 -7.13
N PRO A 132 18.35 7.32 -7.72
CA PRO A 132 18.84 8.51 -7.03
C PRO A 132 18.15 8.76 -5.67
N GLY A 133 16.82 8.63 -5.62
CA GLY A 133 16.07 8.77 -4.37
C GLY A 133 16.43 7.71 -3.35
N LEU A 134 16.65 6.46 -3.79
CA LEU A 134 17.12 5.39 -2.90
C LEU A 134 18.52 5.70 -2.35
N ALA A 135 19.45 6.19 -3.18
CA ALA A 135 20.78 6.57 -2.72
C ALA A 135 20.71 7.66 -1.62
N GLN A 136 19.90 8.69 -1.83
CA GLN A 136 19.66 9.75 -0.83
C GLN A 136 19.06 9.21 0.48
N ALA A 137 18.12 8.25 0.39
CA ALA A 137 17.56 7.60 1.57
C ALA A 137 18.60 6.76 2.34
N LEU A 138 19.45 6.01 1.63
CA LEU A 138 20.53 5.22 2.22
C LEU A 138 21.58 6.12 2.89
N GLU A 139 21.97 7.23 2.26
CA GLU A 139 22.87 8.22 2.85
C GLU A 139 22.28 8.81 4.14
N GLY A 140 21.02 9.25 4.11
CA GLY A 140 20.36 9.78 5.30
C GLY A 140 20.21 8.74 6.42
N ALA A 141 19.99 7.46 6.08
CA ALA A 141 19.98 6.39 7.09
C ALA A 141 21.36 6.19 7.74
N LEU A 142 22.45 6.30 6.96
CA LEU A 142 23.82 6.22 7.50
C LEU A 142 24.15 7.43 8.38
N GLU A 143 23.68 8.62 8.03
CA GLU A 143 23.79 9.83 8.87
C GLU A 143 23.04 9.66 10.21
N LEU A 144 21.82 9.14 10.17
CA LEU A 144 21.05 8.83 11.39
C LEU A 144 21.76 7.76 12.22
N HIS A 145 22.34 6.75 11.59
CA HIS A 145 23.07 5.69 12.27
C HIS A 145 24.35 6.20 12.95
N ALA A 146 25.13 7.04 12.27
CA ALA A 146 26.35 7.63 12.82
C ALA A 146 26.10 8.50 14.07
N ASN A 147 24.90 9.10 14.16
CA ASN A 147 24.48 9.93 15.29
C ASN A 147 23.77 9.13 16.40
N TYR A 148 23.59 7.82 16.23
CA TYR A 148 22.87 6.98 17.20
C TYR A 148 23.75 6.64 18.41
N PRO A 149 23.24 6.71 19.66
CA PRO A 149 21.84 6.89 20.07
C PRO A 149 21.41 8.34 20.36
N ALA A 150 22.22 9.36 20.05
CA ALA A 150 21.90 10.75 20.41
C ALA A 150 20.60 11.27 19.76
N ASN A 151 20.18 10.70 18.64
CA ASN A 151 18.95 11.01 17.91
C ASN A 151 17.81 10.01 18.16
N GLN A 152 17.94 9.05 19.09
CA GLN A 152 16.96 7.98 19.29
C GLN A 152 15.53 8.50 19.58
N SER A 153 15.42 9.59 20.35
CA SER A 153 14.11 10.19 20.67
C SER A 153 13.36 10.69 19.44
N ALA A 154 14.05 11.22 18.43
CA ALA A 154 13.44 11.68 17.19
C ALA A 154 12.95 10.53 16.29
N LEU A 155 13.37 9.29 16.57
CA LEU A 155 13.03 8.09 15.82
C LEU A 155 11.93 7.24 16.49
N ALA A 156 11.54 7.56 17.73
CA ALA A 156 10.62 6.75 18.51
C ALA A 156 9.28 6.51 17.80
N ASP A 157 8.72 7.56 17.18
CA ASP A 157 7.43 7.50 16.49
C ASP A 157 7.50 6.87 15.09
N LYS A 158 8.68 6.40 14.66
CA LYS A 158 8.84 5.59 13.44
C LYS A 158 8.43 4.13 13.64
N GLN A 159 8.29 3.70 14.90
CA GLN A 159 7.84 2.36 15.26
C GLN A 159 6.32 2.25 15.17
N GLY A 160 5.81 1.14 14.62
CA GLY A 160 4.38 0.91 14.56
C GLY A 160 3.77 0.45 15.87
N GLY A 161 2.51 0.82 16.07
CA GLY A 161 1.67 0.27 17.13
C GLY A 161 1.20 -1.16 16.82
N PRO A 162 0.62 -1.86 17.80
CA PRO A 162 0.14 -3.23 17.61
C PRO A 162 -0.95 -3.30 16.53
N TRP A 163 -0.90 -4.37 15.73
CA TRP A 163 -1.97 -4.75 14.81
C TRP A 163 -2.86 -5.82 15.45
N GLU A 164 -3.82 -6.36 14.69
CA GLU A 164 -4.72 -7.42 15.12
C GLU A 164 -3.97 -8.70 15.53
N VAL A 165 -2.83 -8.97 14.89
CA VAL A 165 -1.88 -10.05 15.20
C VAL A 165 -0.44 -9.60 14.91
N ASP A 166 0.54 -10.24 15.55
CA ASP A 166 1.95 -9.87 15.41
C ASP A 166 2.65 -10.55 14.22
N ARG A 167 2.04 -11.58 13.61
CA ARG A 167 2.57 -12.31 12.45
C ARG A 167 1.47 -12.68 11.45
N PRO A 168 1.71 -12.68 10.12
CA PRO A 168 0.66 -12.89 9.13
C PRO A 168 -0.09 -14.23 9.23
N GLU A 169 0.61 -15.34 9.43
CA GLU A 169 -0.02 -16.65 9.52
C GLU A 169 -0.93 -16.82 10.75
N LEU A 170 -0.92 -15.88 11.70
CA LEU A 170 -1.81 -15.91 12.86
C LEU A 170 -3.20 -15.34 12.57
N PHE A 171 -3.42 -14.69 11.43
CA PHE A 171 -4.77 -14.27 11.04
C PHE A 171 -5.70 -15.48 10.87
N PRO A 172 -6.97 -15.39 11.30
CA PRO A 172 -7.91 -16.53 11.27
C PRO A 172 -8.08 -17.18 9.89
N ASN A 173 -8.05 -16.39 8.81
CA ASN A 173 -8.21 -16.87 7.43
C ASN A 173 -6.90 -17.40 6.80
N LEU A 174 -5.76 -17.23 7.48
CA LEU A 174 -4.44 -17.71 7.01
C LEU A 174 -3.91 -18.90 7.81
N LYS A 175 -4.28 -19.01 9.10
CA LYS A 175 -3.69 -19.97 10.06
C LYS A 175 -3.75 -21.44 9.69
N GLU A 176 -4.79 -21.87 8.96
CA GLU A 176 -4.95 -23.28 8.61
C GLU A 176 -4.15 -23.68 7.36
N LYS A 177 -3.82 -22.69 6.52
CA LYS A 177 -3.18 -22.92 5.22
C LYS A 177 -1.68 -22.63 5.23
N TYR A 178 -1.24 -21.72 6.10
CA TYR A 178 0.11 -21.19 6.07
C TYR A 178 0.84 -21.41 7.40
N THR A 179 2.16 -21.55 7.31
CA THR A 179 3.06 -21.60 8.46
C THR A 179 3.91 -20.33 8.49
N ASP A 180 4.79 -20.21 9.48
CA ASP A 180 5.71 -19.09 9.65
C ASP A 180 6.95 -19.15 8.73
N ARG A 181 6.99 -20.10 7.78
CA ARG A 181 8.09 -20.24 6.81
C ARG A 181 7.62 -20.80 5.47
N LEU A 182 8.38 -20.52 4.42
CA LEU A 182 8.19 -21.15 3.12
C LEU A 182 8.53 -22.65 3.17
N ASN A 183 7.76 -23.46 2.43
CA ASN A 183 8.02 -24.88 2.26
C ASN A 183 8.87 -25.15 1.00
N TYR A 184 10.20 -25.09 1.13
CA TYR A 184 11.11 -25.38 0.02
C TYR A 184 11.19 -26.86 -0.35
N ASP A 185 10.93 -27.77 0.58
CA ASP A 185 10.94 -29.22 0.35
C ASP A 185 9.69 -29.70 -0.41
N GLY A 186 8.61 -28.92 -0.32
CA GLY A 186 7.36 -29.12 -1.05
C GLY A 186 7.01 -27.92 -1.95
N ASN A 187 5.76 -27.48 -1.86
CA ASN A 187 5.21 -26.43 -2.74
C ASN A 187 5.55 -25.02 -2.21
N VAL A 188 6.75 -24.53 -2.55
CA VAL A 188 7.25 -23.20 -2.12
C VAL A 188 6.32 -22.06 -2.52
N VAL A 189 5.73 -22.11 -3.73
CA VAL A 189 4.85 -21.05 -4.23
C VAL A 189 3.53 -21.01 -3.46
N GLN A 190 2.96 -22.17 -3.15
CA GLN A 190 1.64 -22.27 -2.48
C GLN A 190 1.72 -22.00 -0.98
N SER A 191 2.90 -22.17 -0.37
CA SER A 191 3.15 -21.89 1.04
C SER A 191 3.48 -20.42 1.34
N CYS A 192 3.64 -19.58 0.32
CA CYS A 192 3.92 -18.16 0.48
C CYS A 192 2.66 -17.39 0.87
N ILE A 193 2.73 -16.65 1.99
CA ILE A 193 1.82 -15.54 2.26
C ILE A 193 2.33 -14.34 1.47
N HIS A 194 1.50 -13.85 0.56
CA HIS A 194 1.78 -12.65 -0.22
C HIS A 194 1.52 -11.39 0.61
N CYS A 195 2.24 -10.30 0.32
CA CYS A 195 2.08 -9.03 1.03
C CYS A 195 0.61 -8.58 1.09
N HIS A 196 -0.10 -8.55 -0.05
CA HIS A 196 -1.49 -8.08 -0.09
C HIS A 196 -2.44 -8.95 0.74
N GLN A 197 -2.12 -10.23 0.96
CA GLN A 197 -2.93 -11.12 1.79
C GLN A 197 -2.93 -10.69 3.26
N ILE A 198 -1.92 -9.94 3.72
CA ILE A 198 -1.95 -9.34 5.06
C ILE A 198 -3.08 -8.30 5.13
N GLY A 199 -3.13 -7.38 4.17
CA GLY A 199 -4.22 -6.41 4.09
C GLY A 199 -5.58 -7.08 3.94
N ASP A 200 -5.68 -8.14 3.12
CA ASP A 200 -6.93 -8.87 2.92
C ASP A 200 -7.39 -9.54 4.23
N ALA A 201 -6.46 -10.17 4.94
CA ALA A 201 -6.71 -10.78 6.23
C ALA A 201 -7.14 -9.77 7.30
N ARG A 202 -6.55 -8.56 7.31
CA ARG A 202 -6.99 -7.48 8.21
C ARG A 202 -8.42 -7.06 7.93
N ARG A 203 -8.81 -6.87 6.67
CA ARG A 203 -10.19 -6.55 6.28
C ARG A 203 -11.16 -7.66 6.68
N GLU A 204 -10.82 -8.91 6.36
CA GLU A 204 -11.62 -10.07 6.71
C GLU A 204 -11.73 -10.26 8.23
N PHE A 205 -10.73 -9.89 9.03
CA PHE A 205 -10.80 -9.96 10.49
C PHE A 205 -11.98 -9.14 11.06
N TYR A 206 -12.19 -7.91 10.58
CA TYR A 206 -13.36 -7.12 10.99
C TYR A 206 -14.65 -7.68 10.42
N ARG A 207 -14.62 -8.11 9.15
CA ARG A 207 -15.81 -8.62 8.46
C ARG A 207 -16.33 -9.92 9.10
N GLN A 208 -15.45 -10.84 9.47
CA GLN A 208 -15.76 -12.07 10.20
C GLN A 208 -16.36 -11.80 11.58
N ALA A 209 -15.94 -10.71 12.23
CA ALA A 209 -16.50 -10.25 13.50
C ALA A 209 -17.82 -9.47 13.32
N ASN A 210 -18.37 -9.40 12.10
CA ASN A 210 -19.50 -8.58 11.71
C ASN A 210 -19.37 -7.11 12.15
N LYS A 211 -18.14 -6.57 12.06
CA LYS A 211 -17.82 -5.18 12.36
C LYS A 211 -17.59 -4.41 11.06
N PRO A 212 -17.87 -3.09 11.05
CA PRO A 212 -17.42 -2.21 9.98
C PRO A 212 -15.91 -2.30 9.80
N ILE A 213 -15.44 -2.32 8.57
CA ILE A 213 -14.00 -2.20 8.29
C ILE A 213 -13.57 -0.76 8.57
N PRO A 214 -12.60 -0.49 9.47
CA PRO A 214 -12.21 0.88 9.78
C PRO A 214 -11.57 1.61 8.58
N ASP A 215 -11.77 2.93 8.49
CA ASP A 215 -11.18 3.78 7.45
C ASP A 215 -9.65 3.63 7.33
N LYS A 216 -8.94 3.49 8.44
CA LYS A 216 -7.48 3.26 8.43
C LYS A 216 -7.09 1.94 7.74
N ILE A 217 -7.97 0.95 7.72
CA ILE A 217 -7.77 -0.35 7.07
C ILE A 217 -8.17 -0.31 5.58
N LEU A 218 -9.15 0.54 5.23
CA LEU A 218 -9.54 0.79 3.84
C LEU A 218 -8.55 1.69 3.10
N PHE A 219 -7.98 2.67 3.81
CA PHE A 219 -7.00 3.63 3.31
C PHE A 219 -5.68 3.53 4.09
N PRO A 220 -4.97 2.39 4.00
CA PRO A 220 -3.67 2.25 4.65
C PRO A 220 -2.66 3.14 3.94
N THR A 221 -1.71 3.70 4.70
CA THR A 221 -0.54 4.41 4.17
C THR A 221 -0.86 5.46 3.10
N PRO A 222 -1.69 6.48 3.40
CA PRO A 222 -2.16 7.44 2.40
C PRO A 222 -1.01 8.11 1.67
N HIS A 223 -1.02 8.05 0.33
CA HIS A 223 -0.01 8.71 -0.48
C HIS A 223 -0.07 10.24 -0.27
N PRO A 224 1.06 10.99 -0.25
CA PRO A 224 1.02 12.45 -0.02
C PRO A 224 0.17 13.22 -1.04
N LYS A 225 -0.01 12.66 -2.24
CA LYS A 225 -0.95 13.16 -3.27
C LYS A 225 -2.40 13.27 -2.76
N SER A 226 -2.82 12.46 -1.78
CA SER A 226 -4.15 12.52 -1.15
C SER A 226 -4.43 13.86 -0.44
N ILE A 227 -3.36 14.54 0.01
CA ILE A 227 -3.45 15.88 0.60
C ILE A 227 -3.00 16.98 -0.36
N GLY A 228 -2.73 16.63 -1.63
CA GLY A 228 -2.25 17.54 -2.68
C GLY A 228 -0.76 17.84 -2.64
N LEU A 229 0.04 17.02 -1.95
CA LEU A 229 1.49 17.14 -1.90
C LEU A 229 2.14 16.19 -2.91
N VAL A 230 2.83 16.73 -3.91
CA VAL A 230 3.60 15.94 -4.89
C VAL A 230 5.08 16.09 -4.58
N LEU A 231 5.73 14.98 -4.25
CA LEU A 231 7.14 14.94 -3.89
C LEU A 231 8.00 14.52 -5.09
N ASP A 232 9.26 14.95 -5.08
CA ASP A 232 10.25 14.56 -6.08
C ASP A 232 10.78 13.16 -5.74
N PRO A 233 10.62 12.16 -6.63
CA PRO A 233 11.12 10.80 -6.38
C PRO A 233 12.65 10.71 -6.35
N ASP A 234 13.37 11.69 -6.92
CA ASP A 234 14.85 11.70 -6.96
C ASP A 234 15.49 12.36 -5.75
N GLN A 235 14.70 12.91 -4.83
CA GLN A 235 15.17 13.72 -3.71
C GLN A 235 14.58 13.27 -2.36
N LYS A 236 15.30 13.58 -1.28
CA LYS A 236 14.84 13.33 0.09
C LYS A 236 13.71 14.28 0.48
N ALA A 237 12.47 13.81 0.40
CA ALA A 237 11.26 14.52 0.87
C ALA A 237 11.15 15.98 0.40
N THR A 238 11.48 16.23 -0.87
CA THR A 238 11.40 17.56 -1.50
C THR A 238 10.09 17.73 -2.26
N VAL A 239 9.45 18.88 -2.12
CA VAL A 239 8.18 19.20 -2.79
C VAL A 239 8.44 19.54 -4.25
N LYS A 240 7.92 18.71 -5.15
CA LYS A 240 7.97 18.94 -6.61
C LYS A 240 6.87 19.89 -7.05
N SER A 241 5.65 19.69 -6.55
CA SER A 241 4.52 20.56 -6.82
C SER A 241 3.43 20.41 -5.76
N VAL A 242 2.52 21.37 -5.71
CA VAL A 242 1.39 21.39 -4.79
C VAL A 242 0.11 21.56 -5.61
N THR A 243 -0.86 20.68 -5.39
CA THR A 243 -2.16 20.76 -6.05
C THR A 243 -2.90 22.02 -5.57
N PRO A 244 -3.40 22.89 -6.46
CA PRO A 244 -4.21 24.06 -6.08
C PRO A 244 -5.40 23.67 -5.20
N ASP A 245 -5.78 24.54 -4.26
CA ASP A 245 -6.92 24.37 -3.34
C ASP A 245 -6.89 23.08 -2.49
N SER A 246 -5.73 22.43 -2.39
CA SER A 246 -5.53 21.23 -1.58
C SER A 246 -5.25 21.54 -0.11
N ILE A 247 -5.21 20.48 0.71
CA ILE A 247 -4.79 20.57 2.11
C ILE A 247 -3.35 21.11 2.20
N ALA A 248 -2.44 20.60 1.35
CA ALA A 248 -1.05 21.04 1.29
C ALA A 248 -0.92 22.52 0.85
N ALA A 249 -1.72 22.97 -0.12
CA ALA A 249 -1.74 24.37 -0.54
C ALA A 249 -2.21 25.29 0.59
N ARG A 250 -3.29 24.90 1.29
CA ARG A 250 -3.79 25.65 2.46
C ARG A 250 -2.79 25.68 3.62
N ALA A 251 -1.98 24.63 3.78
CA ALA A 251 -0.90 24.60 4.76
C ALA A 251 0.29 25.50 4.39
N GLY A 252 0.35 26.00 3.14
CA GLY A 252 1.36 26.94 2.68
C GLY A 252 2.60 26.30 2.04
N PHE A 253 2.54 25.02 1.64
CA PHE A 253 3.62 24.38 0.89
C PHE A 253 3.82 25.04 -0.49
N GLN A 254 5.07 25.05 -0.95
CA GLN A 254 5.47 25.52 -2.27
C GLN A 254 6.42 24.52 -2.93
N ALA A 255 6.50 24.54 -4.26
CA ALA A 255 7.50 23.76 -4.99
C ALA A 255 8.92 24.22 -4.56
N GLY A 256 9.82 23.26 -4.34
CA GLY A 256 11.17 23.50 -3.85
C GLY A 256 11.32 23.48 -2.32
N ASP A 257 10.23 23.41 -1.56
CA ASP A 257 10.31 23.18 -0.11
C ASP A 257 10.99 21.84 0.18
N THR A 258 11.99 21.81 1.05
CA THR A 258 12.56 20.57 1.60
C THR A 258 11.91 20.28 2.94
N ILE A 259 11.49 19.03 3.16
CA ILE A 259 10.83 18.62 4.40
C ILE A 259 11.80 17.77 5.22
N ASP A 260 12.38 18.36 6.27
CA ASP A 260 13.32 17.65 7.12
C ASP A 260 12.60 16.73 8.11
N THR A 261 11.52 17.23 8.72
CA THR A 261 10.71 16.46 9.67
C THR A 261 9.22 16.67 9.52
N LEU A 262 8.46 15.62 9.84
CA LEU A 262 7.02 15.71 10.12
C LEU A 262 6.75 15.15 11.51
N ASN A 263 6.02 15.88 12.35
CA ASN A 263 5.83 15.57 13.77
C ASN A 263 7.15 15.26 14.49
N GLY A 264 8.23 15.96 14.14
CA GLY A 264 9.57 15.78 14.71
C GLY A 264 10.33 14.55 14.19
N GLN A 265 9.71 13.68 13.38
CA GLN A 265 10.36 12.51 12.81
C GLN A 265 11.18 12.91 11.57
N PRO A 266 12.47 12.55 11.47
CA PRO A 266 13.28 12.82 10.29
C PRO A 266 12.78 12.02 9.09
N LEU A 267 12.75 12.60 7.90
CA LEU A 267 12.24 11.94 6.69
C LEU A 267 13.37 11.55 5.74
N LEU A 268 13.35 10.30 5.26
CA LEU A 268 14.29 9.81 4.26
C LEU A 268 13.66 9.63 2.88
N SER A 269 12.33 9.54 2.80
CA SER A 269 11.63 9.30 1.53
C SER A 269 10.14 9.63 1.58
N ILE A 270 9.45 9.49 0.45
CA ILE A 270 7.99 9.53 0.34
C ILE A 270 7.31 8.51 1.27
N ALA A 271 7.91 7.34 1.48
CA ALA A 271 7.35 6.30 2.35
C ALA A 271 7.37 6.70 3.83
N ASP A 272 8.33 7.54 4.26
CA ASP A 272 8.29 8.11 5.61
C ASP A 272 7.19 9.17 5.75
N VAL A 273 6.91 9.94 4.69
CA VAL A 273 5.77 10.87 4.68
C VAL A 273 4.46 10.09 4.79
N GLN A 274 4.32 8.99 4.05
CA GLN A 274 3.17 8.09 4.18
C GLN A 274 3.06 7.50 5.58
N TRP A 275 4.19 7.14 6.21
CA TRP A 275 4.20 6.63 7.57
C TRP A 275 3.58 7.64 8.55
N VAL A 276 4.04 8.90 8.50
CA VAL A 276 3.54 9.95 9.39
C VAL A 276 2.06 10.24 9.13
N LEU A 277 1.66 10.33 7.85
CA LEU A 277 0.25 10.49 7.48
C LEU A 277 -0.59 9.30 7.96
N ASP A 278 -0.07 8.07 7.90
CA ASP A 278 -0.76 6.88 8.36
C ASP A 278 -0.99 6.85 9.88
N GLN A 279 -0.21 7.61 10.66
CA GLN A 279 -0.41 7.72 12.10
C GLN A 279 -1.51 8.72 12.48
N VAL A 280 -1.93 9.61 11.58
CA VAL A 280 -3.01 10.56 11.86
C VAL A 280 -4.37 9.87 11.81
N ALA A 281 -5.22 10.10 12.80
CA ALA A 281 -6.54 9.49 12.89
C ALA A 281 -7.43 9.80 11.65
N PRO A 282 -8.34 8.90 11.25
CA PRO A 282 -9.33 9.18 10.20
C PRO A 282 -10.20 10.42 10.47
N GLU A 283 -10.47 10.70 11.75
CA GLU A 283 -11.25 11.86 12.22
C GLU A 283 -10.50 13.20 12.06
N GLY A 284 -9.24 13.14 11.63
CA GLY A 284 -8.39 14.29 11.39
C GLY A 284 -7.37 14.55 12.49
N GLY A 285 -6.64 15.64 12.34
CA GLY A 285 -5.56 16.02 13.24
C GLY A 285 -4.61 17.03 12.61
N THR A 286 -3.52 17.33 13.30
CA THR A 286 -2.47 18.22 12.79
C THR A 286 -1.15 17.48 12.60
N VAL A 287 -0.41 17.90 11.58
CA VAL A 287 0.97 17.45 11.35
C VAL A 287 1.87 18.68 11.33
N ALA A 288 2.79 18.75 12.28
CA ALA A 288 3.80 19.79 12.33
C ALA A 288 4.89 19.51 11.28
N VAL A 289 5.30 20.54 10.56
CA VAL A 289 6.30 20.45 9.49
C VAL A 289 7.49 21.32 9.88
N SER A 290 8.71 20.80 9.76
CA SER A 290 9.93 21.61 9.76
C SER A 290 10.81 21.25 8.58
N GLY A 291 11.42 22.27 7.97
CA GLY A 291 12.20 22.11 6.75
C GLY A 291 12.87 23.41 6.33
N ALA A 292 13.06 23.58 5.02
CA ALA A 292 13.57 24.82 4.46
C ALA A 292 12.85 25.22 3.17
N ARG A 293 12.81 26.54 2.90
CA ARG A 293 12.40 27.15 1.64
C ARG A 293 13.49 28.13 1.23
N GLU A 294 14.07 27.94 0.04
CA GLU A 294 15.19 28.78 -0.42
C GLU A 294 16.26 28.92 0.69
N GLN A 295 16.64 27.78 1.29
CA GLN A 295 17.59 27.68 2.40
C GLN A 295 17.20 28.36 3.72
N ALA A 296 16.10 29.10 3.78
CA ALA A 296 15.57 29.68 5.01
C ALA A 296 14.73 28.64 5.79
N PRO A 297 14.79 28.63 7.15
CA PRO A 297 13.97 27.72 7.95
C PRO A 297 12.47 27.87 7.67
N LEU A 298 11.81 26.75 7.41
CA LEU A 298 10.37 26.64 7.15
C LEU A 298 9.70 25.89 8.30
N LYS A 299 8.60 26.45 8.83
CA LYS A 299 7.69 25.78 9.77
C LYS A 299 6.27 25.93 9.29
N LEU A 300 5.59 24.82 9.02
CA LEU A 300 4.19 24.78 8.62
C LEU A 300 3.40 23.88 9.57
N THR A 301 2.07 23.95 9.49
CA THR A 301 1.17 23.01 10.16
C THR A 301 0.11 22.58 9.16
N VAL A 302 0.07 21.28 8.88
CA VAL A 302 -0.97 20.68 8.04
C VAL A 302 -2.15 20.33 8.93
N THR A 303 -3.34 20.84 8.59
CA THR A 303 -4.59 20.47 9.27
C THR A 303 -5.36 19.50 8.38
N LEU A 304 -5.54 18.28 8.87
CA LEU A 304 -6.27 17.20 8.21
C LEU A 304 -7.70 17.16 8.77
N PRO A 305 -8.74 17.36 7.95
CA PRO A 305 -10.13 17.31 8.40
C PRO A 305 -10.63 15.86 8.60
N ASP A 306 -11.81 15.70 9.18
CA ASP A 306 -12.51 14.41 9.21
C ASP A 306 -12.63 13.81 7.80
N GLY A 307 -12.37 12.50 7.68
CA GLY A 307 -12.45 11.77 6.42
C GLY A 307 -11.36 12.12 5.41
N TRP A 308 -10.31 12.86 5.76
CA TRP A 308 -9.26 13.31 4.84
C TRP A 308 -8.62 12.20 3.99
N ARG A 309 -8.57 10.97 4.51
CA ARG A 309 -8.01 9.80 3.81
C ARG A 309 -8.82 9.36 2.61
N ARG A 310 -10.13 9.67 2.60
CA ARG A 310 -11.08 9.24 1.57
C ARG A 310 -10.90 9.96 0.24
N SER A 311 -10.03 10.97 0.17
CA SER A 311 -9.62 11.59 -1.10
C SER A 311 -8.77 10.67 -1.98
N GLY A 312 -8.21 9.58 -1.42
CA GLY A 312 -7.50 8.57 -2.18
C GLY A 312 -8.44 7.67 -2.98
N ASP A 313 -7.99 7.21 -4.14
CA ASP A 313 -8.68 6.14 -4.87
C ASP A 313 -8.13 4.77 -4.46
N ILE A 314 -9.01 3.86 -4.07
CA ILE A 314 -8.65 2.47 -3.75
C ILE A 314 -8.91 1.52 -4.92
N SER A 315 -9.65 1.93 -5.96
CA SER A 315 -10.14 1.05 -7.02
C SER A 315 -9.04 0.30 -7.80
N TRP A 316 -7.85 0.92 -7.89
CA TRP A 316 -6.66 0.38 -8.57
C TRP A 316 -5.87 -0.64 -7.75
N ARG A 317 -6.09 -0.71 -6.43
CA ARG A 317 -5.36 -1.60 -5.52
C ARG A 317 -5.71 -3.06 -5.75
N VAL A 318 -4.77 -3.97 -5.49
CA VAL A 318 -5.01 -5.42 -5.64
C VAL A 318 -6.03 -5.89 -4.60
N SER A 319 -5.91 -5.38 -3.37
CA SER A 319 -6.84 -5.57 -2.25
C SER A 319 -8.31 -5.29 -2.57
N THR A 320 -8.58 -4.41 -3.53
CA THR A 320 -9.94 -4.08 -3.98
C THR A 320 -10.67 -5.29 -4.54
N TRP A 321 -9.96 -6.32 -5.01
CA TRP A 321 -10.59 -7.57 -5.39
C TRP A 321 -11.43 -8.16 -4.25
N GLY A 322 -10.87 -8.27 -3.03
CA GLY A 322 -11.61 -8.73 -1.86
C GLY A 322 -12.80 -7.83 -1.50
N LEU A 323 -12.64 -6.51 -1.59
CA LEU A 323 -13.72 -5.57 -1.33
C LEU A 323 -14.87 -5.71 -2.35
N ARG A 324 -14.57 -5.95 -3.64
CA ARG A 324 -15.59 -6.22 -4.67
C ARG A 324 -16.37 -7.49 -4.36
N ARG A 325 -15.74 -8.52 -3.80
CA ARG A 325 -16.47 -9.69 -3.27
C ARG A 325 -17.45 -9.27 -2.18
N MET A 326 -16.95 -8.57 -1.17
CA MET A 326 -17.69 -8.19 0.05
C MET A 326 -18.88 -7.29 -0.25
N ALA A 327 -18.68 -6.19 -0.99
CA ALA A 327 -19.67 -5.13 -1.17
C ALA A 327 -20.40 -5.17 -2.52
N LEU A 328 -19.79 -5.78 -3.54
CA LEU A 328 -20.31 -5.75 -4.92
C LEU A 328 -20.63 -7.13 -5.48
N GLY A 329 -20.54 -8.19 -4.67
CA GLY A 329 -20.76 -9.56 -5.15
C GLY A 329 -19.90 -9.96 -6.34
N GLY A 330 -18.73 -9.31 -6.52
CA GLY A 330 -17.78 -9.51 -7.60
C GLY A 330 -17.95 -8.62 -8.84
N LEU A 331 -18.80 -7.59 -8.83
CA LEU A 331 -18.83 -6.59 -9.90
C LEU A 331 -17.54 -5.76 -9.93
N VAL A 332 -17.13 -5.37 -11.13
CA VAL A 332 -16.16 -4.29 -11.36
C VAL A 332 -16.92 -3.14 -12.00
N LEU A 333 -16.83 -1.96 -11.39
CA LEU A 333 -17.54 -0.77 -11.84
C LEU A 333 -16.59 0.24 -12.48
N GLU A 334 -17.11 1.05 -13.37
CA GLU A 334 -16.44 2.25 -13.87
C GLU A 334 -17.45 3.40 -13.97
N GLU A 335 -16.98 4.63 -13.78
CA GLU A 335 -17.82 5.82 -13.97
C GLU A 335 -18.29 5.92 -15.43
N LEU A 336 -19.58 6.15 -15.63
CA LEU A 336 -20.10 6.38 -16.98
C LEU A 336 -19.60 7.73 -17.51
N PRO A 337 -18.92 7.80 -18.67
CA PRO A 337 -18.45 9.05 -19.25
C PRO A 337 -19.60 10.02 -19.55
N ARG A 338 -19.31 11.34 -19.51
CA ARG A 338 -20.31 12.41 -19.66
C ARG A 338 -21.14 12.31 -20.94
N ASP A 339 -20.54 11.91 -22.06
CA ASP A 339 -21.25 11.81 -23.33
C ASP A 339 -22.19 10.60 -23.38
N GLU A 340 -21.83 9.50 -22.72
CA GLU A 340 -22.70 8.33 -22.59
C GLU A 340 -23.87 8.59 -21.63
N ARG A 341 -23.65 9.36 -20.55
CA ARG A 341 -24.74 9.81 -19.66
C ARG A 341 -25.85 10.52 -20.42
N LYS A 342 -25.50 11.42 -21.36
CA LYS A 342 -26.48 12.14 -22.19
C LYS A 342 -27.32 11.19 -23.05
N GLN A 343 -26.68 10.18 -23.65
CA GLN A 343 -27.38 9.18 -24.47
C GLN A 343 -28.39 8.38 -23.65
N GLN A 344 -28.05 8.08 -22.40
CA GLN A 344 -28.90 7.36 -21.45
C GLN A 344 -29.88 8.27 -20.69
N LYS A 345 -29.91 9.58 -20.99
CA LYS A 345 -30.73 10.60 -20.31
C LYS A 345 -30.49 10.67 -18.79
N ILE A 346 -29.27 10.38 -18.37
CA ILE A 346 -28.83 10.49 -16.97
C ILE A 346 -28.26 11.88 -16.73
N ALA A 347 -28.62 12.50 -15.61
CA ALA A 347 -28.10 13.82 -15.24
C ALA A 347 -26.56 13.78 -15.03
N PRO A 348 -25.82 14.87 -15.35
CA PRO A 348 -24.37 14.87 -15.24
C PRO A 348 -23.82 14.57 -13.84
N ASP A 349 -24.60 14.94 -12.82
CA ASP A 349 -24.31 14.86 -11.40
C ASP A 349 -24.98 13.68 -10.68
N ALA A 350 -25.81 12.89 -11.38
CA ALA A 350 -26.41 11.68 -10.83
C ALA A 350 -25.39 10.53 -10.74
N MET A 351 -25.57 9.60 -9.80
CA MET A 351 -24.81 8.35 -9.79
C MET A 351 -25.04 7.57 -11.10
N ALA A 352 -23.94 7.15 -11.71
CA ALA A 352 -23.96 6.33 -12.93
C ALA A 352 -22.67 5.51 -13.02
N LEU A 353 -22.72 4.28 -12.50
CA LEU A 353 -21.60 3.36 -12.50
C LEU A 353 -21.90 2.18 -13.41
N ARG A 354 -21.17 2.06 -14.52
CA ARG A 354 -21.32 0.95 -15.46
C ARG A 354 -20.66 -0.31 -14.90
N VAL A 355 -21.36 -1.44 -14.97
CA VAL A 355 -20.80 -2.75 -14.71
C VAL A 355 -19.86 -3.12 -15.86
N LYS A 356 -18.57 -2.96 -15.63
CA LYS A 356 -17.51 -3.30 -16.58
C LYS A 356 -17.29 -4.81 -16.67
N ARG A 357 -17.34 -5.50 -15.52
CA ARG A 357 -17.20 -6.95 -15.43
C ARG A 357 -18.11 -7.53 -14.36
N VAL A 358 -18.59 -8.74 -14.62
CA VAL A 358 -19.30 -9.55 -13.64
C VAL A 358 -18.44 -10.76 -13.25
N GLY A 359 -18.16 -10.94 -11.97
CA GLY A 359 -17.42 -12.11 -11.49
C GLY A 359 -18.15 -13.43 -11.81
N GLN A 360 -17.38 -14.44 -12.21
CA GLN A 360 -17.95 -15.65 -12.83
C GLN A 360 -18.03 -16.85 -11.89
N TYR A 361 -17.17 -16.92 -10.88
CA TYR A 361 -16.96 -18.13 -10.07
C TYR A 361 -16.91 -17.84 -8.57
N GLY A 362 -17.22 -18.87 -7.77
CA GLY A 362 -17.09 -18.84 -6.32
C GLY A 362 -17.90 -17.70 -5.67
N PRO A 363 -17.38 -17.11 -4.58
CA PRO A 363 -17.98 -15.94 -3.93
C PRO A 363 -18.08 -14.69 -4.82
N HIS A 364 -17.24 -14.58 -5.85
CA HIS A 364 -17.30 -13.47 -6.80
C HIS A 364 -18.44 -13.59 -7.82
N ALA A 365 -19.19 -14.70 -7.83
CA ALA A 365 -20.35 -14.87 -8.71
C ALA A 365 -21.66 -14.39 -8.07
N THR A 366 -21.63 -13.78 -6.88
CA THR A 366 -22.83 -13.42 -6.12
C THR A 366 -23.71 -12.42 -6.88
N ALA A 367 -23.14 -11.37 -7.46
CA ALA A 367 -23.89 -10.42 -8.29
C ALA A 367 -24.41 -11.08 -9.58
N LYS A 368 -23.62 -11.98 -10.20
CA LYS A 368 -24.09 -12.76 -11.35
C LYS A 368 -25.36 -13.56 -11.01
N LYS A 369 -25.35 -14.24 -9.86
CA LYS A 369 -26.50 -15.03 -9.37
C LYS A 369 -27.71 -14.15 -9.04
N ALA A 370 -27.47 -12.90 -8.64
CA ALA A 370 -28.49 -11.89 -8.42
C ALA A 370 -29.03 -11.25 -9.73
N GLY A 371 -28.48 -11.62 -10.90
CA GLY A 371 -28.99 -11.21 -12.21
C GLY A 371 -28.31 -9.98 -12.82
N PHE A 372 -27.19 -9.52 -12.26
CA PHE A 372 -26.40 -8.43 -12.85
C PHE A 372 -25.68 -8.89 -14.13
N GLU A 373 -25.58 -8.00 -15.09
CA GLU A 373 -24.96 -8.22 -16.41
C GLU A 373 -23.91 -7.14 -16.71
N GLU A 374 -22.92 -7.49 -17.54
CA GLU A 374 -21.98 -6.48 -18.06
C GLU A 374 -22.75 -5.46 -18.91
N GLY A 375 -22.47 -4.18 -18.68
CA GLY A 375 -23.18 -3.06 -19.32
C GLY A 375 -24.34 -2.47 -18.51
N ASP A 376 -24.80 -3.12 -17.44
CA ASP A 376 -25.75 -2.52 -16.49
C ASP A 376 -25.20 -1.19 -15.96
N ILE A 377 -26.04 -0.17 -15.84
CA ILE A 377 -25.64 1.11 -15.23
C ILE A 377 -26.31 1.19 -13.86
N ILE A 378 -25.54 1.10 -12.79
CA ILE A 378 -26.02 1.31 -11.43
C ILE A 378 -26.29 2.80 -11.23
N THR A 379 -27.53 3.12 -10.86
CA THR A 379 -28.01 4.48 -10.60
C THR A 379 -28.39 4.73 -9.14
N ALA A 380 -28.58 3.67 -8.35
CA ALA A 380 -28.61 3.76 -6.91
C ALA A 380 -28.07 2.47 -6.28
N PHE A 381 -27.35 2.60 -5.17
CA PHE A 381 -26.91 1.48 -4.36
C PHE A 381 -27.46 1.68 -2.95
N ASP A 382 -28.32 0.76 -2.51
CA ASP A 382 -28.90 0.78 -1.17
C ASP A 382 -29.69 2.06 -0.85
N GLY A 383 -30.44 2.54 -1.85
CA GLY A 383 -31.17 3.81 -1.78
C GLY A 383 -30.30 5.07 -1.92
N HIS A 384 -28.97 4.94 -2.01
CA HIS A 384 -28.07 6.07 -2.28
C HIS A 384 -27.84 6.25 -3.78
N ASP A 385 -28.14 7.43 -4.29
CA ASP A 385 -27.96 7.86 -5.69
C ASP A 385 -26.81 8.88 -5.86
N ASN A 386 -25.95 8.96 -4.84
CA ASN A 386 -24.86 9.92 -4.73
C ASN A 386 -23.50 9.26 -4.44
N LEU A 387 -23.39 7.94 -4.62
CA LEU A 387 -22.10 7.22 -4.56
C LEU A 387 -21.49 7.24 -5.96
N MET A 388 -20.68 8.26 -6.21
CA MET A 388 -20.25 8.66 -7.55
C MET A 388 -19.13 7.80 -8.12
N THR A 389 -18.44 7.02 -7.29
CA THR A 389 -17.29 6.19 -7.69
C THR A 389 -17.43 4.76 -7.18
N GLU A 390 -16.72 3.80 -7.79
CA GLU A 390 -16.64 2.43 -7.26
C GLU A 390 -16.11 2.42 -5.82
N SER A 391 -15.08 3.22 -5.55
CA SER A 391 -14.49 3.37 -4.22
C SER A 391 -15.54 3.76 -3.18
N GLU A 392 -16.41 4.73 -3.47
CA GLU A 392 -17.49 5.15 -2.57
C GLU A 392 -18.50 4.03 -2.29
N VAL A 393 -18.90 3.27 -3.32
CA VAL A 393 -19.80 2.11 -3.15
C VAL A 393 -19.16 1.01 -2.30
N LEU A 394 -17.88 0.70 -2.55
CA LEU A 394 -17.15 -0.29 -1.78
C LEU A 394 -17.05 0.10 -0.31
N ILE A 395 -16.66 1.35 -0.02
CA ILE A 395 -16.55 1.89 1.34
C ILE A 395 -17.90 1.81 2.03
N TYR A 396 -18.96 2.29 1.39
CA TYR A 396 -20.30 2.24 1.95
C TYR A 396 -20.70 0.79 2.31
N GLY A 397 -20.56 -0.15 1.37
CA GLY A 397 -20.95 -1.54 1.58
C GLY A 397 -20.24 -2.24 2.74
N VAL A 398 -18.95 -1.96 2.95
CA VAL A 398 -18.18 -2.62 4.04
C VAL A 398 -18.17 -1.84 5.37
N THR A 399 -18.67 -0.60 5.39
CA THR A 399 -18.72 0.23 6.61
C THR A 399 -20.13 0.43 7.15
N LYS A 400 -21.16 0.37 6.30
CA LYS A 400 -22.56 0.63 6.66
C LYS A 400 -23.44 -0.60 6.66
N ARG A 401 -22.99 -1.69 6.03
CA ARG A 401 -23.74 -2.95 5.98
C ARG A 401 -22.96 -4.08 6.60
N ASN A 402 -23.70 -5.02 7.15
CA ASN A 402 -23.22 -6.25 7.75
C ASN A 402 -23.15 -7.37 6.71
N VAL A 403 -22.54 -8.50 7.07
CA VAL A 403 -22.60 -9.71 6.25
C VAL A 403 -24.06 -10.18 6.16
N ASP A 404 -24.48 -10.70 5.01
CA ASP A 404 -25.83 -11.19 4.70
C ASP A 404 -26.94 -10.13 4.60
N ASP A 405 -26.66 -8.85 4.89
CA ASP A 405 -27.56 -7.74 4.58
C ASP A 405 -27.95 -7.78 3.09
N GLN A 406 -29.25 -7.75 2.81
CA GLN A 406 -29.78 -7.70 1.46
C GLN A 406 -29.80 -6.25 0.97
N VAL A 407 -28.96 -5.95 -0.03
CA VAL A 407 -28.83 -4.60 -0.55
C VAL A 407 -29.58 -4.48 -1.88
N PRO A 408 -30.60 -3.62 -1.97
CA PRO A 408 -31.24 -3.28 -3.24
C PRO A 408 -30.32 -2.38 -4.06
N VAL A 409 -30.23 -2.63 -5.36
CA VAL A 409 -29.42 -1.87 -6.31
C VAL A 409 -30.27 -1.58 -7.53
N THR A 410 -30.47 -0.29 -7.79
CA THR A 410 -31.20 0.19 -8.96
C THR A 410 -30.24 0.26 -10.13
N ILE A 411 -30.60 -0.43 -11.21
CA ILE A 411 -29.86 -0.43 -12.47
C ILE A 411 -30.71 0.11 -13.61
N LEU A 412 -30.04 0.61 -14.64
CA LEU A 412 -30.59 0.86 -15.96
C LEU A 412 -30.05 -0.21 -16.92
N ARG A 413 -30.95 -1.01 -17.50
CA ARG A 413 -30.65 -1.98 -18.56
C ARG A 413 -31.54 -1.73 -19.75
N ASP A 414 -30.96 -1.52 -20.92
CA ASP A 414 -31.69 -1.20 -22.16
C ASP A 414 -32.67 -0.02 -22.00
N GLY A 415 -32.28 0.99 -21.22
CA GLY A 415 -33.11 2.16 -20.92
C GLY A 415 -34.26 1.90 -19.94
N MET A 416 -34.40 0.69 -19.39
CA MET A 416 -35.41 0.35 -18.38
C MET A 416 -34.78 0.26 -17.00
N SER A 417 -35.41 0.91 -16.02
CA SER A 417 -35.02 0.79 -14.62
C SER A 417 -35.45 -0.56 -14.05
N LYS A 418 -34.53 -1.23 -13.35
CA LYS A 418 -34.78 -2.48 -12.62
C LYS A 418 -34.11 -2.39 -11.26
N GLU A 419 -34.69 -3.06 -10.28
CA GLU A 419 -34.06 -3.27 -8.97
C GLU A 419 -33.61 -4.71 -8.87
N LEU A 420 -32.34 -4.92 -8.53
CA LEU A 420 -31.77 -6.23 -8.20
C LEU A 420 -31.34 -6.21 -6.73
N ILE A 421 -31.41 -7.35 -6.06
CA ILE A 421 -31.01 -7.48 -4.66
C ILE A 421 -29.81 -8.42 -4.60
N MET A 422 -28.73 -8.00 -3.93
CA MET A 422 -27.61 -8.88 -3.64
C MET A 422 -27.21 -8.85 -2.17
N PRO A 423 -26.84 -10.00 -1.58
CA PRO A 423 -26.34 -10.06 -0.23
C PRO A 423 -24.93 -9.48 -0.14
N MET A 424 -24.66 -8.73 0.90
CA MET A 424 -23.30 -8.40 1.30
C MET A 424 -22.56 -9.67 1.72
N GLN A 425 -21.30 -9.80 1.32
CA GLN A 425 -20.49 -11.00 1.55
C GLN A 425 -19.47 -10.81 2.66
N LEU A 426 -19.00 -11.95 3.17
CA LEU A 426 -17.78 -12.05 3.97
C LEU A 426 -16.56 -11.63 3.16
#